data_AF-A0A917PEB4-F1
#
_entry.id   AF-A0A917PEB4-F1
#
_cell.length_a   1.000
_cell.length_b   1.000
_cell.length_c   1.000
_cell.angle_alpha   90.00
_cell.angle_beta   90.00
_cell.angle_gamma   90.00
#
_symmetry.space_group_name_H-M   'P 1'
#
loop_
_entity.id
_entity.type
_entity.pdbx_description
1 polymer ?
#
loop_
_entity_poly.entity_id
_entity_poly.type
_entity_poly.pdbx_seq_one_letter_code
_entity_poly.pdbx_strand_id
1 'polypeptide(L)'
;MEATGIHALDTVLVWGGVISVLAGVGTVAWRAVRTALHLGGRAGQFFDDWYGEEGRPGVPARPGVMERVAGIEDWLTRVEHELYPNSGGSLRDAVDLANERLSRLSPDPEPDNASPDPPPVARPYNLSLSRSGAG
;
A
#
# COMPACT_ATOMS: atom_id res chain seq x y z
N MET A 1 54.57 -15.70 -27.83
CA MET A 1 54.02 -16.80 -27.02
C MET A 1 54.59 -18.07 -27.62
N GLU A 2 55.65 -18.60 -27.02
CA GLU A 2 56.22 -19.89 -27.45
C GLU A 2 55.22 -20.99 -27.09
N ALA A 3 54.58 -21.56 -28.11
CA ALA A 3 53.85 -22.81 -28.03
C ALA A 3 54.76 -23.83 -27.34
N THR A 4 54.27 -24.50 -26.30
CA THR A 4 55.01 -25.63 -25.73
C THR A 4 55.23 -26.60 -26.89
N GLY A 5 56.47 -26.95 -27.24
CA GLY A 5 56.81 -27.68 -28.48
C GLY A 5 56.19 -29.08 -28.63
N ILE A 6 55.20 -29.41 -27.80
CA ILE A 6 54.38 -30.61 -27.78
C ILE A 6 52.94 -30.18 -28.12
N HIS A 7 52.55 -30.33 -29.39
CA HIS A 7 51.21 -29.97 -29.90
C HIS A 7 50.03 -30.56 -29.09
N ALA A 8 50.25 -31.69 -28.41
CA ALA A 8 49.24 -32.29 -27.55
C ALA A 8 48.89 -31.41 -26.32
N LEU A 9 49.88 -30.74 -25.73
CA LEU A 9 49.65 -29.88 -24.55
C LEU A 9 48.88 -28.62 -24.92
N ASP A 10 49.25 -27.97 -26.02
CA ASP A 10 48.53 -26.78 -26.51
C ASP A 10 47.07 -27.10 -26.85
N THR A 11 46.83 -28.28 -27.44
CA THR A 11 45.47 -28.75 -27.77
C THR A 11 44.62 -28.93 -26.51
N VAL A 12 45.17 -29.56 -25.47
CA VAL A 12 44.46 -29.77 -24.20
C VAL A 12 44.16 -28.44 -23.50
N LEU A 13 45.10 -27.48 -23.53
CA LEU A 13 44.91 -26.17 -22.93
C LEU A 13 43.81 -25.37 -23.63
N VAL A 14 43.78 -25.38 -24.97
CA VAL A 14 42.75 -24.69 -25.76
C VAL A 14 41.37 -25.29 -25.48
N TRP A 15 41.23 -26.62 -25.58
CA TRP A 15 39.94 -27.28 -25.32
C TRP A 15 39.49 -27.15 -23.87
N GLY A 16 40.42 -27.23 -22.90
CA GLY A 16 40.12 -27.00 -21.49
C GLY A 16 39.58 -25.59 -21.24
N GLY A 17 40.18 -24.58 -21.86
CA GLY A 17 39.71 -23.19 -21.79
C GLY A 17 38.30 -23.03 -22.38
N VAL A 18 38.07 -23.57 -23.58
CA VAL A 18 36.77 -23.52 -24.26
C VAL A 18 35.68 -24.20 -23.42
N ILE A 19 35.95 -25.40 -22.89
CA ILE A 19 35.00 -26.13 -22.03
C ILE A 19 34.70 -25.33 -20.76
N SER A 20 35.70 -24.70 -20.16
CA SER A 20 35.52 -23.90 -18.94
C SER A 20 34.64 -22.67 -19.19
N VAL A 21 34.85 -21.99 -20.31
CA VAL A 21 34.01 -20.84 -20.70
C VAL A 21 32.58 -21.29 -20.98
N LEU A 22 32.39 -22.38 -21.75
CA LEU A 22 31.05 -22.92 -22.04
C LEU A 22 30.33 -23.37 -20.77
N ALA A 23 31.04 -24.04 -19.86
CA ALA A 23 30.49 -24.46 -18.57
C ALA A 23 30.10 -23.24 -17.73
N GLY A 24 30.95 -22.21 -17.68
CA GLY A 24 30.65 -20.96 -16.97
C GLY A 24 29.40 -20.28 -17.52
N VAL A 25 29.34 -20.06 -18.84
CA VAL A 25 28.20 -19.43 -19.52
C VAL A 25 26.93 -20.27 -19.33
N GLY A 26 27.03 -21.58 -19.52
CA GLY A 26 25.91 -22.51 -19.32
C GLY A 26 25.38 -22.47 -17.89
N THR A 27 26.26 -22.39 -16.89
CA THR A 27 25.86 -22.32 -15.48
C THR A 27 25.14 -21.02 -15.18
N VAL A 28 25.63 -19.88 -15.68
CA VAL A 28 24.97 -18.57 -15.51
C VAL A 28 23.61 -18.58 -16.19
N ALA A 29 23.52 -19.06 -17.43
CA ALA A 29 22.27 -19.16 -18.17
C ALA A 29 21.25 -20.05 -17.44
N TRP A 30 21.69 -21.22 -16.96
CA TRP A 30 20.83 -22.12 -16.21
C TRP A 30 20.30 -21.50 -14.90
N ARG A 31 21.15 -20.79 -14.15
CA ARG A 31 20.71 -20.06 -12.95
C ARG A 31 19.72 -18.95 -13.29
N ALA A 32 19.97 -18.19 -14.36
CA ALA A 32 19.07 -17.14 -14.81
C ALA A 32 17.69 -17.69 -15.17
N VAL A 33 17.64 -18.78 -15.96
CA VAL A 33 16.38 -19.46 -16.32
C VAL A 33 15.68 -19.99 -15.08
N ARG A 34 16.39 -20.64 -14.16
CA ARG A 34 15.79 -21.16 -12.93
C ARG A 34 15.19 -20.06 -12.06
N THR A 35 15.88 -18.94 -11.91
CA THR A 35 15.38 -17.78 -11.17
C THR A 35 14.16 -17.16 -11.86
N ALA A 36 14.21 -17.01 -13.19
CA ALA A 36 13.09 -16.48 -13.97
C ALA A 36 11.85 -17.36 -13.84
N LEU A 37 12.00 -18.69 -13.93
CA LEU A 37 10.88 -19.63 -13.72
C LEU A 37 10.32 -19.55 -12.30
N HIS A 38 11.19 -19.40 -11.30
CA HIS A 38 10.76 -19.30 -9.90
C HIS A 38 9.99 -18.00 -9.61
N LEU A 39 10.43 -16.89 -10.21
CA LEU A 39 9.75 -15.59 -10.11
C LEU A 39 8.48 -15.54 -10.97
N GLY A 40 8.48 -16.20 -12.13
CA GLY A 40 7.37 -16.21 -13.07
C GLY A 40 6.08 -16.79 -12.48
N GLY A 41 6.18 -17.83 -11.66
CA GLY A 41 5.01 -18.40 -10.98
C GLY A 41 4.31 -17.41 -10.03
N ARG A 42 5.09 -16.56 -9.35
CA ARG A 42 4.55 -15.52 -8.46
C ARG A 42 3.96 -14.34 -9.23
N ALA A 43 4.57 -14.00 -10.37
CA ALA A 43 4.03 -12.99 -11.27
C ALA A 43 2.69 -13.43 -11.87
N GLY A 44 2.56 -14.70 -12.28
CA GLY A 44 1.30 -15.25 -12.78
C GLY A 44 0.17 -15.10 -11.76
N GLN A 45 0.39 -15.56 -10.52
CA GLN A 45 -0.59 -15.41 -9.44
C GLN A 45 -0.97 -13.94 -9.19
N PHE A 46 -0.01 -13.02 -9.26
CA PHE A 46 -0.29 -11.60 -9.14
C PHE A 46 -1.17 -11.08 -10.28
N PHE A 47 -0.88 -11.47 -11.52
CA PHE A 47 -1.70 -11.08 -12.67
C PHE A 47 -3.10 -11.69 -12.61
N ASP A 48 -3.22 -12.95 -12.20
CA ASP A 48 -4.50 -13.63 -12.03
C ASP A 48 -5.36 -12.94 -10.96
N ASP A 49 -4.78 -12.53 -9.82
CA ASP A 49 -5.50 -11.75 -8.82
C ASP A 49 -5.83 -10.32 -9.31
N TRP A 50 -4.96 -9.71 -10.11
CA TRP A 50 -5.13 -8.35 -10.63
C TRP A 50 -6.26 -8.26 -11.67
N TYR A 51 -6.25 -9.17 -12.65
CA TYR A 51 -7.25 -9.24 -13.71
C TYR A 51 -8.51 -10.01 -13.31
N GLY A 52 -8.39 -10.94 -12.36
CA GLY A 52 -9.44 -11.89 -12.01
C GLY A 52 -9.33 -13.18 -12.81
N GLU A 53 -10.11 -14.19 -12.39
CA GLU A 53 -10.22 -15.47 -13.09
C GLU A 53 -11.61 -15.59 -13.71
N GLU A 54 -11.66 -15.93 -15.00
CA GLU A 54 -12.92 -16.20 -15.70
C GLU A 54 -13.62 -17.43 -15.10
N GLY A 55 -14.96 -17.38 -15.07
CA GLY A 55 -15.78 -18.50 -14.62
C GLY A 55 -15.60 -19.70 -15.54
N ARG A 56 -15.37 -20.87 -14.94
CA ARG A 56 -15.29 -22.16 -15.66
C ARG A 56 -16.46 -23.06 -15.27
N PRO A 57 -16.83 -24.07 -16.07
CA PRO A 57 -18.00 -24.90 -15.78
C PRO A 57 -17.98 -25.46 -14.34
N GLY A 58 -18.94 -25.07 -13.52
CA GLY A 58 -19.05 -25.46 -12.11
C GLY A 58 -18.24 -24.62 -11.10
N VAL A 59 -17.50 -23.60 -11.53
CA VAL A 59 -16.75 -22.68 -10.65
C VAL A 59 -17.06 -21.22 -11.02
N PRO A 60 -17.59 -20.41 -10.10
CA PRO A 60 -17.88 -19.00 -10.36
C PRO A 60 -16.59 -18.23 -10.66
N ALA A 61 -16.71 -17.18 -11.48
CA ALA A 61 -15.62 -16.25 -11.75
C ALA A 61 -15.09 -15.62 -10.46
N ARG A 62 -13.79 -15.34 -10.41
CA ARG A 62 -13.17 -14.62 -9.30
C ARG A 62 -12.95 -13.18 -9.73
N PRO A 63 -13.56 -12.19 -9.04
CA PRO A 63 -13.46 -10.79 -9.45
C PRO A 63 -12.03 -10.29 -9.28
N GLY A 64 -11.54 -9.58 -10.30
CA GLY A 64 -10.22 -8.94 -10.29
C GLY A 64 -10.17 -7.74 -9.34
N VAL A 65 -8.96 -7.23 -9.08
CA VAL A 65 -8.76 -6.05 -8.23
C VAL A 65 -9.52 -4.84 -8.77
N MET A 66 -9.48 -4.58 -10.08
CA MET A 66 -10.14 -3.41 -10.67
C MET A 66 -11.66 -3.43 -10.48
N GLU A 67 -12.29 -4.60 -10.58
CA GLU A 67 -13.72 -4.77 -10.34
C GLU A 67 -14.08 -4.53 -8.88
N ARG A 68 -13.25 -5.03 -7.96
CA ARG A 68 -13.42 -4.78 -6.53
C ARG A 68 -13.25 -3.30 -6.17
N VAL A 69 -12.27 -2.63 -6.77
CA VAL A 69 -12.02 -1.19 -6.57
C VAL A 69 -13.21 -0.37 -7.07
N ALA A 70 -13.75 -0.67 -8.26
CA ALA A 70 -14.94 -0.01 -8.77
C ALA A 70 -16.14 -0.15 -7.80
N GLY A 71 -16.36 -1.34 -7.24
CA GLY A 71 -17.42 -1.54 -6.23
C GLY A 71 -17.20 -0.73 -4.94
N ILE A 72 -15.95 -0.49 -4.53
CA ILE A 72 -15.62 0.37 -3.39
C ILE A 72 -15.87 1.83 -3.73
N GLU A 73 -15.49 2.28 -4.93
CA GLU A 73 -15.73 3.64 -5.40
C GLU A 73 -17.23 3.95 -5.44
N ASP A 74 -18.05 3.06 -6.00
CA ASP A 74 -19.51 3.20 -6.01
C ASP A 74 -20.11 3.30 -4.61
N TRP A 75 -19.62 2.46 -3.68
CA TRP A 75 -20.03 2.51 -2.29
C TRP A 75 -19.63 3.82 -1.63
N LEU A 76 -18.40 4.27 -1.88
CA LEU A 76 -17.88 5.52 -1.34
C LEU A 76 -18.68 6.72 -1.85
N THR A 77 -19.00 6.77 -3.14
CA THR A 77 -19.86 7.81 -3.73
C THR A 77 -21.24 7.83 -3.07
N ARG A 78 -21.82 6.67 -2.77
CA ARG A 78 -23.11 6.62 -2.05
C ARG A 78 -22.99 7.15 -0.63
N VAL A 79 -21.95 6.76 0.10
CA VAL A 79 -21.70 7.27 1.46
C VAL A 79 -21.46 8.78 1.44
N GLU A 80 -20.67 9.24 0.49
CA GLU A 80 -20.39 10.66 0.28
C GLU A 80 -21.69 11.44 0.04
N HIS A 81 -22.59 10.92 -0.80
CA HIS A 81 -23.90 11.52 -1.05
C HIS A 81 -24.74 11.73 0.22
N GLU A 82 -24.64 10.82 1.19
CA GLU A 82 -25.34 10.92 2.48
C GLU A 82 -24.71 11.94 3.45
N LEU A 83 -23.44 12.28 3.23
CA LEU A 83 -22.67 13.20 4.09
C LEU A 83 -22.70 14.66 3.60
N TYR A 84 -23.18 14.90 2.38
CA TYR A 84 -23.42 16.24 1.88
C TYR A 84 -24.89 16.67 2.09
N PRO A 85 -25.15 17.99 2.25
CA PRO A 85 -26.52 18.49 2.28
C PRO A 85 -27.25 18.16 0.98
N ASN A 86 -28.43 17.55 1.08
CA ASN A 86 -29.20 17.06 -0.05
C ASN A 86 -30.69 17.38 0.12
N SER A 87 -31.00 18.66 0.34
CA SER A 87 -32.36 19.19 0.42
C SER A 87 -33.29 18.45 1.39
N GLY A 88 -32.75 17.90 2.49
CA GLY A 88 -33.48 17.16 3.52
C GLY A 88 -33.49 15.65 3.33
N GLY A 89 -32.91 15.13 2.25
CA GLY A 89 -32.90 13.71 1.92
C GLY A 89 -31.72 12.92 2.50
N SER A 90 -30.65 13.60 2.93
CA SER A 90 -29.45 12.93 3.42
C SER A 90 -29.46 12.69 4.93
N LEU A 91 -28.67 11.71 5.38
CA LEU A 91 -28.42 11.49 6.80
C LEU A 91 -27.91 12.74 7.51
N ARG A 92 -27.05 13.53 6.87
CA ARG A 92 -26.57 14.80 7.43
C ARG A 92 -27.71 15.77 7.68
N ASP A 93 -28.60 15.97 6.70
CA ASP A 93 -29.74 16.88 6.86
C ASP A 93 -30.67 16.41 7.99
N ALA A 94 -30.85 15.10 8.14
CA ALA A 94 -31.64 14.53 9.23
C ALA A 94 -30.99 14.79 10.60
N VAL A 95 -29.66 14.67 10.71
CA VAL A 95 -28.91 15.00 11.92
C VAL A 95 -28.97 16.49 12.24
N ASP A 96 -28.78 17.36 11.24
CA ASP A 96 -28.85 18.82 11.41
C ASP A 96 -30.24 19.25 11.88
N LEU A 97 -31.30 18.68 11.29
CA LEU A 97 -32.69 18.91 11.70
C LEU A 97 -32.97 18.38 13.12
N ALA A 98 -32.41 17.22 13.49
CA ALA A 98 -32.55 16.68 14.84
C ALA A 98 -31.86 17.56 15.88
N ASN A 99 -30.65 18.05 15.58
CA ASN A 99 -29.92 19.00 16.44
C ASN A 99 -30.68 20.32 16.59
N GLU A 100 -31.27 20.84 15.51
CA GLU A 100 -32.11 22.04 15.57
C GLU A 100 -33.36 21.84 16.43
N ARG A 101 -34.01 20.67 16.34
CA ARG A 101 -35.17 20.35 17.18
C ARG A 101 -34.75 20.20 18.65
N LEU A 102 -33.60 19.58 18.90
CA LEU A 102 -33.08 19.39 20.24
C LEU A 102 -32.77 20.72 20.92
N SER A 103 -32.11 21.65 20.22
CA SER A 103 -31.78 22.98 20.78
C SER A 103 -33.02 23.80 21.14
N ARG A 104 -34.16 23.56 20.49
CA ARG A 104 -35.44 24.19 20.87
C ARG A 104 -36.05 23.58 22.14
N LEU A 105 -35.86 22.28 22.37
CA LEU A 105 -36.40 21.56 23.54
C LEU A 105 -35.51 21.70 24.77
N SER A 106 -34.20 21.81 24.54
CA SER A 106 -33.19 22.00 25.56
C SER A 106 -32.24 23.07 25.03
N PRO A 107 -32.63 24.35 25.16
CA PRO A 107 -31.70 25.43 24.86
C PRO A 107 -30.47 25.22 25.73
N ASP A 108 -29.29 25.32 25.12
CA ASP A 108 -28.06 25.38 25.91
C ASP A 108 -28.25 26.45 27.00
N PRO A 109 -27.79 26.20 28.23
CA PRO A 109 -27.75 27.27 29.22
C PRO A 109 -27.03 28.45 28.57
N GLU A 110 -27.72 29.59 28.47
CA GLU A 110 -27.10 30.86 28.07
C GLU A 110 -25.73 30.93 28.76
N PRO A 111 -24.64 31.25 28.04
CA PRO A 111 -23.38 31.51 28.70
C PRO A 111 -23.70 32.53 29.79
N ASP A 112 -23.51 32.12 31.04
CA ASP A 112 -23.93 32.87 32.19
C ASP A 112 -23.15 34.19 32.18
N ASN A 113 -23.73 35.22 31.55
CA ASN A 113 -23.18 36.58 31.46
C ASN A 113 -23.08 37.24 32.86
N ALA A 114 -23.40 36.48 33.92
CA ALA A 114 -23.29 36.83 35.32
C ALA A 114 -22.22 36.05 36.09
N SER A 115 -21.39 35.23 35.43
CA SER A 115 -20.15 34.73 36.05
C SER A 115 -18.97 35.57 35.54
N PRO A 116 -18.42 36.51 36.35
CA PRO A 116 -17.18 37.17 35.98
C PRO A 116 -16.13 36.08 35.73
N ASP A 117 -15.47 36.15 34.58
CA ASP A 117 -14.33 35.28 34.26
C ASP A 117 -13.47 35.10 35.52
N PRO A 118 -13.21 33.87 35.99
CA PRO A 118 -12.17 33.69 36.99
C PRO A 118 -10.89 34.29 36.39
N PRO A 119 -10.16 35.14 37.16
CA PRO A 119 -9.02 35.86 36.64
C PRO A 119 -8.08 34.87 35.94
N PRO A 120 -7.47 35.25 34.79
CA PRO A 120 -6.68 34.33 33.99
C PRO A 120 -5.67 33.65 34.91
N VAL A 121 -5.88 32.35 35.15
CA VAL A 121 -4.97 31.55 35.95
C VAL A 121 -3.68 31.56 35.16
N ALA A 122 -2.69 32.29 35.67
CA ALA A 122 -1.36 32.36 35.08
C ALA A 122 -0.89 30.92 34.87
N ARG A 123 -0.88 30.47 33.61
CA ARG A 123 -0.32 29.17 33.28
C ARG A 123 1.14 29.23 33.72
N PRO A 124 1.61 28.37 34.63
CA PRO A 124 3.01 28.35 34.96
C PRO A 124 3.75 28.05 33.65
N TYR A 125 4.59 28.99 33.23
CA TYR A 125 5.52 28.79 32.13
C TYR A 125 6.27 27.49 32.42
N ASN A 126 6.01 26.46 31.63
CA ASN A 126 6.81 25.24 31.67
C ASN A 126 8.23 25.67 31.32
N LEU A 127 9.06 25.80 32.36
CA LEU A 127 10.50 25.95 32.25
C LEU A 127 10.99 24.76 31.42
N SER A 128 11.35 25.04 30.17
CA SER A 128 12.14 24.16 29.33
C SER A 128 13.48 23.96 30.06
N LEU A 129 13.55 22.89 30.85
CA LEU A 129 14.79 22.37 31.41
C LEU A 129 15.70 21.99 30.24
N SER A 130 16.55 22.94 29.87
CA SER A 130 17.76 22.72 29.10
C SER A 130 18.64 21.76 29.91
N ARG A 131 18.52 20.46 29.64
CA ARG A 131 19.46 19.48 30.15
C ARG A 131 20.64 19.40 29.18
N SER A 132 21.57 20.32 29.40
CA SER A 132 22.97 20.16 29.06
C SER A 132 23.55 18.98 29.83
N GLY A 133 24.27 18.10 29.12
CA GLY A 133 25.03 16.97 29.64
C GLY A 133 25.55 16.20 28.43
N ALA A 134 26.72 16.51 27.87
CA ALA A 134 28.06 16.28 28.43
C ALA A 134 28.25 14.81 28.82
N GLY A 135 29.00 14.09 27.98
CA GLY A 135 29.34 12.67 28.06
C GLY A 135 29.81 12.18 26.71
#